data_AF-A0AAV5EBL3-F1
#
_entry.id   AF-A0AAV5EBL3-F1
#
_cell.length_a   1.000
_cell.length_b   1.000
_cell.length_c   1.000
_cell.angle_alpha   90.00
_cell.angle_beta   90.00
_cell.angle_gamma   90.00
#
_symmetry.space_group_name_H-M   'P 1'
#
loop_
_entity.id
_entity.type
_entity.pdbx_description
1 polymer ?
#
loop_
_entity_poly.entity_id
_entity_poly.type
_entity_poly.pdbx_seq_one_letter_code
_entity_poly.pdbx_strand_id
1 'polypeptide(L)'
;MRSMELDSIECVSYSDDMDDDDDSVPAAPAQLPRPFLKSASTAGPAANAVSVVAASSDRGGGAGAGPLVPQATGVHELLECPVCTNSMYPPIHQCQNGHTICSTCKTRVHNRCPTCRQELGDIRCLALEKVAESLELPCKYYSLGCPEVFPYYSKLKHESQCNFRPYNCPYAGSECSVVGDIPFLVAHLRDDHKVDMHSGCTFNHRYVKSNPREVENATWMLTYFCLHFEAFQLGMAPVYMAFLRFMGDENEARNYSYSLEVGGNGRKMVWEGTPRSIRDSHRKVRDSHDGLIIQRNMALFFSGGDRKELKLRVTGRIWKEQQNPDSGACIPNLFS
;
A
#
# COMPACT_ATOMS: atom_id res chain seq x y z
N MET A 1 -44.02 -21.31 -10.96
CA MET A 1 -43.50 -20.75 -12.22
C MET A 1 -43.16 -19.28 -12.02
N ARG A 2 -41.87 -18.98 -11.85
CA ARG A 2 -41.15 -17.83 -12.43
C ARG A 2 -39.71 -17.92 -11.93
N SER A 3 -38.84 -18.45 -12.78
CA SER A 3 -37.38 -18.36 -12.64
C SER A 3 -37.00 -16.88 -12.59
N MET A 4 -36.14 -16.50 -11.66
CA MET A 4 -35.35 -15.28 -11.78
C MET A 4 -34.05 -15.67 -12.50
N GLU A 5 -33.91 -15.21 -13.74
CA GLU A 5 -32.67 -15.29 -14.49
C GLU A 5 -31.66 -14.33 -13.84
N LEU A 6 -30.52 -14.87 -13.39
CA LEU A 6 -29.37 -14.11 -12.93
C LEU A 6 -28.43 -13.94 -14.13
N ASP A 7 -28.36 -12.71 -14.65
CA ASP A 7 -27.49 -12.36 -15.76
C ASP A 7 -26.02 -12.57 -15.36
N SER A 8 -25.43 -13.62 -15.94
CA SER A 8 -23.98 -13.89 -15.89
C SER A 8 -23.31 -13.14 -17.03
N ILE A 9 -22.63 -12.04 -16.73
CA ILE A 9 -21.98 -11.22 -17.76
C ILE A 9 -20.59 -11.79 -18.08
N GLU A 10 -20.33 -12.08 -19.37
CA GLU A 10 -19.03 -12.52 -19.87
C GLU A 10 -18.17 -11.30 -20.26
N CYS A 11 -17.01 -11.12 -19.62
CA CYS A 11 -16.03 -10.10 -20.00
C CYS A 11 -14.71 -10.76 -20.47
N VAL A 12 -14.25 -10.41 -21.68
CA VAL A 12 -13.04 -10.93 -22.33
C VAL A 12 -12.01 -9.80 -22.41
N SER A 13 -10.83 -9.99 -21.83
CA SER A 13 -9.68 -9.11 -22.06
C SER A 13 -8.90 -9.61 -23.28
N TYR A 14 -8.80 -8.78 -24.33
CA TYR A 14 -7.84 -8.96 -25.42
C TYR A 14 -6.57 -8.19 -25.09
N SER A 15 -5.39 -8.80 -25.27
CA SER A 15 -4.13 -8.05 -25.38
C SER A 15 -3.91 -7.73 -26.85
N ASP A 16 -3.73 -6.45 -27.17
CA ASP A 16 -3.30 -6.00 -28.48
C ASP A 16 -1.84 -6.43 -28.69
N ASP A 17 -1.65 -7.45 -29.54
CA ASP A 17 -0.35 -7.76 -30.12
C ASP A 17 -0.09 -6.71 -31.23
N MET A 18 0.84 -5.77 -30.99
CA MET A 18 1.39 -4.93 -32.05
C MET A 18 2.74 -5.49 -32.47
N ASP A 19 2.82 -5.91 -33.73
CA ASP A 19 4.00 -6.44 -34.39
C ASP A 19 5.16 -5.42 -34.41
N ASP A 20 6.37 -5.94 -34.17
CA ASP A 20 7.65 -5.26 -34.29
C ASP A 20 7.97 -4.93 -35.76
N ASP A 21 8.30 -3.67 -36.06
CA ASP A 21 9.15 -3.31 -37.19
C ASP A 21 10.35 -2.48 -36.67
N ASP A 22 11.53 -3.05 -36.93
CA ASP A 22 12.88 -2.57 -36.64
C ASP A 22 13.23 -1.34 -37.50
N ASP A 23 13.69 -0.25 -36.87
CA ASP A 23 14.68 0.61 -37.51
C ASP A 23 15.54 1.37 -36.48
N SER A 24 16.84 1.35 -36.73
CA SER A 24 17.92 1.64 -35.78
C SER A 24 18.57 3.01 -36.01
N VAL A 25 18.56 3.98 -35.08
CA VAL A 25 19.60 5.05 -34.98
C VAL A 25 19.69 5.66 -33.55
N PRO A 26 20.88 5.94 -32.96
CA PRO A 26 21.04 6.34 -31.56
C PRO A 26 21.22 7.85 -31.33
N ALA A 27 20.76 8.41 -30.20
CA ALA A 27 21.24 9.70 -29.67
C ALA A 27 20.92 9.96 -28.17
N ALA A 28 22.01 10.16 -27.41
CA ALA A 28 22.27 11.07 -26.25
C ALA A 28 21.27 11.24 -25.06
N PRO A 29 21.77 11.35 -23.81
CA PRO A 29 20.94 11.47 -22.62
C PRO A 29 20.44 12.91 -22.39
N ALA A 30 19.13 13.03 -22.16
CA ALA A 30 18.46 14.28 -21.82
C ALA A 30 18.69 14.69 -20.36
N GLN A 31 18.93 15.99 -20.17
CA GLN A 31 19.24 16.67 -18.92
C GLN A 31 17.97 16.89 -18.07
N LEU A 32 18.09 16.67 -16.76
CA LEU A 32 17.05 17.02 -15.76
C LEU A 32 16.98 18.55 -15.55
N PRO A 33 15.78 19.13 -15.36
CA PRO A 33 15.62 20.56 -15.13
C PRO A 33 16.02 20.97 -13.70
N ARG A 34 16.81 22.04 -13.60
CA ARG A 34 17.19 22.73 -12.35
C ARG A 34 16.01 23.54 -11.79
N PRO A 35 15.73 23.52 -10.47
CA PRO A 35 14.91 24.53 -9.84
C PRO A 35 15.72 25.80 -9.54
N PHE A 36 15.06 26.94 -9.76
CA PHE A 36 15.55 28.31 -9.62
C PHE A 36 16.13 28.63 -8.23
N LEU A 37 17.36 29.15 -8.21
CA LEU A 37 17.96 29.86 -7.08
C LEU A 37 17.30 31.24 -6.94
N LYS A 38 16.69 31.53 -5.78
CA LYS A 38 16.51 32.90 -5.30
C LYS A 38 17.66 33.25 -4.37
N SER A 39 18.25 34.40 -4.62
CA SER A 39 19.43 34.97 -3.98
C SER A 39 19.20 35.30 -2.50
N ALA A 40 20.27 35.15 -1.73
CA ALA A 40 20.37 35.50 -0.32
C ALA A 40 20.55 37.01 -0.13
N SER A 41 20.02 37.53 0.98
CA SER A 41 20.45 38.78 1.59
C SER A 41 20.92 38.51 3.02
N THR A 42 22.06 39.10 3.34
CA THR A 42 22.97 38.87 4.47
C THR A 42 22.53 39.50 5.79
N ALA A 43 22.68 38.78 6.90
CA ALA A 43 22.99 39.35 8.22
C ALA A 43 23.69 38.27 9.10
N GLY A 44 24.78 38.66 9.77
CA GLY A 44 25.67 37.79 10.57
C GLY A 44 25.06 37.30 11.90
N PRO A 45 25.80 36.48 12.66
CA PRO A 45 25.22 35.59 13.66
C PRO A 45 25.03 36.28 15.01
N ALA A 46 23.84 36.14 15.59
CA ALA A 46 23.62 36.29 17.02
C ALA A 46 23.57 34.89 17.64
N ALA A 47 24.54 34.59 18.50
CA ALA A 47 24.55 33.37 19.30
C ALA A 47 23.41 33.41 20.32
N ASN A 48 22.37 32.59 20.13
CA ASN A 48 21.38 32.35 21.17
C ASN A 48 21.78 31.12 21.98
N ALA A 49 22.28 31.39 23.19
CA ALA A 49 22.40 30.38 24.23
C ALA A 49 20.99 30.02 24.73
N VAL A 50 20.59 28.76 24.59
CA VAL A 50 19.33 28.27 25.17
C VAL A 50 19.63 27.80 26.58
N SER A 51 19.21 28.58 27.58
CA SER A 51 19.22 28.18 28.98
C SER A 51 18.03 27.26 29.25
N VAL A 52 18.31 26.01 29.62
CA VAL A 52 17.30 25.06 30.12
C VAL A 52 16.96 25.45 31.56
N VAL A 53 15.82 26.09 31.78
CA VAL A 53 15.25 26.26 33.12
C VAL A 53 14.23 25.15 33.37
N ALA A 54 14.39 24.45 34.48
CA ALA A 54 13.41 23.46 34.95
C ALA A 54 12.14 24.21 35.40
N ALA A 55 11.02 23.96 34.73
CA ALA A 55 9.72 24.45 35.16
C ALA A 55 9.09 23.47 36.15
N SER A 56 8.96 23.91 37.41
CA SER A 56 8.12 23.30 38.43
C SER A 56 6.64 23.61 38.13
N SER A 57 5.81 22.58 38.01
CA SER A 57 4.36 22.71 37.80
C SER A 57 3.64 23.12 39.09
N ASP A 58 2.90 24.23 39.06
CA ASP A 58 1.86 24.56 40.02
C ASP A 58 0.48 24.40 39.38
N ARG A 59 -0.49 23.86 40.13
CA ARG A 59 -1.82 23.47 39.64
C ARG A 59 -2.82 24.62 39.79
N GLY A 60 -3.58 24.92 38.75
CA GLY A 60 -4.81 25.73 38.83
C GLY A 60 -5.72 25.48 37.63
N GLY A 61 -6.97 25.09 37.87
CA GLY A 61 -7.89 24.52 36.87
C GLY A 61 -8.78 25.52 36.10
N GLY A 62 -9.51 24.98 35.11
CA GLY A 62 -10.59 25.66 34.38
C GLY A 62 -10.95 24.96 33.07
N ALA A 63 -12.21 24.59 32.89
CA ALA A 63 -12.74 23.67 31.87
C ALA A 63 -12.99 24.30 30.47
N GLY A 64 -12.90 23.48 29.42
CA GLY A 64 -13.34 23.78 28.05
C GLY A 64 -12.91 22.70 27.05
N ALA A 65 -13.80 21.73 26.79
CA ALA A 65 -13.51 20.57 25.94
C ALA A 65 -13.72 20.90 24.44
N GLY A 66 -12.62 21.13 23.72
CA GLY A 66 -12.48 20.82 22.30
C GLY A 66 -11.46 19.67 22.14
N PRO A 67 -11.30 19.05 20.95
CA PRO A 67 -10.24 18.07 20.75
C PRO A 67 -8.90 18.76 21.02
N LEU A 68 -8.29 18.43 22.16
CA LEU A 68 -6.97 18.90 22.52
C LEU A 68 -6.01 18.25 21.54
N VAL A 69 -5.56 19.00 20.53
CA VAL A 69 -4.30 18.70 19.86
C VAL A 69 -3.28 18.62 20.99
N PRO A 70 -2.59 17.48 21.23
CA PRO A 70 -1.45 17.50 22.11
C PRO A 70 -0.51 18.54 21.50
N GLN A 71 -0.40 19.71 22.13
CA GLN A 71 0.56 20.69 21.67
C GLN A 71 1.89 19.96 21.64
N ALA A 72 2.49 19.90 20.45
CA ALA A 72 3.88 19.56 20.34
C ALA A 72 4.59 20.55 21.27
N THR A 73 4.97 20.10 22.46
CA THR A 73 6.03 20.75 23.24
C THR A 73 7.17 21.07 22.27
N GLY A 74 7.83 22.22 22.41
CA GLY A 74 8.91 22.60 21.48
C GLY A 74 9.99 21.54 21.30
N VAL A 75 10.06 20.55 22.20
CA VAL A 75 10.93 19.38 22.13
C VAL A 75 10.54 18.39 21.01
N HIS A 76 9.27 18.23 20.65
CA HIS A 76 8.88 17.33 19.55
C HIS A 76 9.33 17.86 18.19
N GLU A 77 9.28 19.18 17.99
CA GLU A 77 9.74 19.84 16.76
C GLU A 77 11.24 19.63 16.53
N LEU A 78 12.03 19.57 17.61
CA LEU A 78 13.47 19.25 17.53
C LEU A 78 13.73 17.84 17.00
N LEU A 79 12.77 16.91 17.13
CA LEU A 79 12.85 15.55 16.59
C LEU A 79 12.33 15.43 15.17
N GLU A 80 11.80 16.49 14.58
CA GLU A 80 11.34 16.44 13.19
C GLU A 80 12.52 16.59 12.21
N CYS A 81 12.60 15.71 11.23
CA CYS A 81 13.64 15.83 10.21
C CYS A 81 13.30 16.98 9.24
N PRO A 82 14.19 17.98 9.05
CA PRO A 82 13.91 19.13 8.18
C PRO A 82 13.79 18.78 6.68
N VAL A 83 14.07 17.53 6.30
CA VAL A 83 14.02 17.07 4.90
C VAL A 83 12.76 16.27 4.59
N CYS A 84 12.33 15.40 5.51
CA CYS A 84 11.19 14.50 5.28
C CYS A 84 10.02 14.70 6.25
N THR A 85 10.13 15.67 7.16
CA THR A 85 9.11 16.05 8.16
C THR A 85 8.64 14.90 9.05
N ASN A 86 9.35 13.76 9.03
CA ASN A 86 9.08 12.62 9.90
C ASN A 86 9.91 12.73 11.18
N SER A 87 9.41 12.15 12.26
CA SER A 87 10.19 11.98 13.50
C SER A 87 11.50 11.22 13.21
N MET A 88 12.61 11.76 13.69
CA MET A 88 13.93 11.15 13.58
C MET A 88 14.07 10.02 14.60
N TYR A 89 14.72 8.92 14.18
CA TYR A 89 15.05 7.75 14.99
C TYR A 89 16.55 7.49 14.97
N PRO A 90 17.13 6.87 16.03
CA PRO A 90 18.55 6.55 16.04
C PRO A 90 18.94 5.68 14.83
N PRO A 91 20.08 5.93 14.18
CA PRO A 91 21.03 7.00 14.45
C PRO A 91 20.55 8.37 13.92
N ILE A 92 20.46 9.36 14.82
CA ILE A 92 20.17 10.75 14.45
C ILE A 92 21.51 11.42 14.11
N HIS A 93 21.68 11.87 12.88
CA HIS A 93 22.95 12.45 12.43
C HIS A 93 22.96 13.96 12.63
N GLN A 94 24.13 14.49 13.00
CA GLN A 94 24.34 15.90 13.29
C GLN A 94 25.55 16.43 12.52
N CYS A 95 25.45 17.60 11.89
CA CYS A 95 26.62 18.26 11.30
C CYS A 95 27.45 18.97 12.38
N GLN A 96 28.67 19.40 12.05
CA GLN A 96 29.55 20.12 13.00
C GLN A 96 28.92 21.39 13.60
N ASN A 97 27.96 22.00 12.90
CA ASN A 97 27.23 23.19 13.37
C ASN A 97 25.97 22.87 14.19
N GLY A 98 25.66 21.61 14.47
CA GLY A 98 24.52 21.24 15.34
C GLY A 98 23.22 20.85 14.64
N HIS A 99 23.06 21.05 13.34
CA HIS A 99 21.84 20.67 12.63
C HIS A 99 21.69 19.15 12.50
N THR A 100 20.49 18.63 12.77
CA THR A 100 20.16 17.20 12.81
C THR A 100 19.31 16.74 11.64
N ILE A 101 19.52 15.50 11.17
CA ILE A 101 18.68 14.81 10.17
C ILE A 101 18.61 13.30 10.46
N CYS A 102 17.59 12.63 9.91
CA CYS A 102 17.50 11.15 9.98
C CYS A 102 18.47 10.46 9.00
N SER A 103 18.75 9.18 9.25
CA SER A 103 19.67 8.36 8.43
C SER A 103 19.24 8.27 6.96
N THR A 104 17.94 8.08 6.69
CA THR A 104 17.41 8.03 5.31
C THR A 104 17.69 9.32 4.54
N CYS A 105 17.54 10.47 5.20
CA CYS A 105 17.73 11.76 4.57
C CYS A 105 19.22 12.09 4.39
N LYS A 106 20.12 11.62 5.27
CA LYS A 106 21.58 11.75 5.10
C LYS A 106 22.05 11.20 3.75
N THR A 107 21.56 10.02 3.37
CA THR A 107 21.85 9.41 2.07
C THR A 107 21.26 10.23 0.92
N ARG A 108 20.00 10.67 1.03
CA ARG A 108 19.32 11.47 -0.01
C ARG A 108 20.01 12.81 -0.29
N VAL A 109 20.58 13.44 0.74
CA VAL A 109 21.29 14.72 0.62
C VAL A 109 22.80 14.56 0.40
N HIS A 110 23.26 13.35 0.07
CA HIS A 110 24.66 13.04 -0.26
C HIS A 110 25.66 13.54 0.79
N ASN A 111 25.38 13.24 2.07
CA ASN A 111 26.23 13.61 3.21
C ASN A 111 26.47 15.12 3.41
N ARG A 112 25.61 15.99 2.84
CA ARG A 112 25.66 17.44 3.03
C ARG A 112 24.46 17.96 3.82
N CYS A 113 24.74 18.77 4.84
CA CYS A 113 23.70 19.38 5.66
C CYS A 113 22.81 20.29 4.80
N PRO A 114 21.48 20.09 4.78
CA PRO A 114 20.57 20.91 3.99
C PRO A 114 20.51 22.37 4.49
N THR A 115 20.79 22.60 5.77
CA THR A 115 20.71 23.92 6.40
C THR A 115 21.97 24.76 6.19
N CYS A 116 23.15 24.22 6.55
CA CYS A 116 24.41 24.98 6.50
C CYS A 116 25.39 24.53 5.41
N ARG A 117 25.03 23.53 4.59
CA ARG A 117 25.83 22.98 3.46
C ARG A 117 27.17 22.33 3.85
N GLN A 118 27.49 22.26 5.14
CA GLN A 118 28.65 21.55 5.67
C GLN A 118 28.48 20.03 5.56
N GLU A 119 29.60 19.31 5.61
CA GLU A 119 29.60 17.85 5.64
C GLU A 119 28.97 17.33 6.95
N LEU A 120 28.12 16.30 6.85
CA LEU A 120 27.47 15.67 8.00
C LEU A 120 28.37 14.66 8.72
N GLY A 121 29.43 14.17 8.06
CA GLY A 121 30.34 13.17 8.62
C GLY A 121 29.59 11.95 9.16
N ASP A 122 30.16 11.25 10.15
CA ASP A 122 29.47 10.20 10.89
C ASP A 122 29.22 10.59 12.36
N ILE A 123 28.80 11.84 12.57
CA ILE A 123 28.52 12.39 13.89
C ILE A 123 27.04 12.11 14.24
N ARG A 124 26.80 11.51 15.41
CA ARG A 124 25.47 11.25 15.94
C ARG A 124 25.09 12.22 17.05
N CYS A 125 23.84 12.65 17.07
CA CYS A 125 23.28 13.47 18.14
C CYS A 125 22.79 12.58 19.30
N LEU A 126 23.72 11.98 20.05
CA LEU A 126 23.38 11.10 21.18
C LEU A 126 22.53 11.80 22.25
N ALA A 127 22.70 13.12 22.41
CA ALA A 127 21.89 13.91 23.33
C ALA A 127 20.41 13.93 22.90
N LEU A 128 20.14 14.19 21.62
CA LEU A 128 18.77 14.20 21.10
C LEU A 128 18.16 12.80 21.09
N GLU A 129 18.95 11.77 20.77
CA GLU A 129 18.53 10.38 20.92
C GLU A 129 18.11 10.08 22.36
N LYS A 130 18.88 10.53 23.37
CA LYS A 130 18.57 10.31 24.79
C LYS A 130 17.34 11.07 25.26
N VAL A 131 17.16 12.31 24.81
CA VAL A 131 15.96 13.11 25.09
C VAL A 131 14.74 12.43 24.50
N ALA A 132 14.83 11.92 23.26
CA ALA A 132 13.74 11.25 22.59
C ALA A 132 13.18 10.06 23.36
N GLU A 133 14.03 9.28 24.05
CA GLU A 133 13.59 8.11 24.84
C GLU A 133 12.57 8.46 25.93
N SER A 134 12.58 9.70 26.42
CA SER A 134 11.69 10.18 27.48
C SER A 134 10.38 10.77 26.96
N LEU A 135 10.20 10.84 25.64
CA LEU A 135 9.06 11.49 25.01
C LEU A 135 7.99 10.48 24.58
N GLU A 136 6.75 10.95 24.65
CA GLU A 136 5.60 10.33 24.00
C GLU A 136 5.26 11.14 22.75
N LEU A 137 5.17 10.50 21.60
CA LEU A 137 4.96 11.14 20.31
C LEU A 137 3.59 10.74 19.75
N PRO A 138 2.82 11.67 19.15
CA PRO A 138 1.62 11.31 18.41
C PRO A 138 1.99 10.46 17.19
N CYS A 139 1.08 9.56 16.79
CA CYS A 139 1.20 8.81 15.55
C CYS A 139 1.38 9.76 14.34
N LYS A 140 2.23 9.43 13.37
CA LYS A 140 2.38 10.26 12.15
C LYS A 140 1.08 10.40 11.33
N TYR A 141 0.12 9.48 11.52
CA TYR A 141 -1.19 9.53 10.89
C TYR A 141 -2.24 10.25 11.76
N TYR A 142 -1.81 11.06 12.74
CA TYR A 142 -2.70 11.85 13.58
C TYR A 142 -3.59 12.78 12.75
N SER A 143 -3.02 13.42 11.73
CA SER A 143 -3.77 14.26 10.78
C SER A 143 -4.80 13.49 9.94
N LEU A 144 -4.66 12.17 9.84
CA LEU A 144 -5.61 11.27 9.16
C LEU A 144 -6.64 10.66 10.12
N GLY A 145 -6.61 11.03 11.40
CA GLY A 145 -7.61 10.64 12.40
C GLY A 145 -7.13 9.67 13.47
N CYS A 146 -5.84 9.28 13.50
CA CYS A 146 -5.32 8.44 14.58
C CYS A 146 -5.12 9.26 15.87
N PRO A 147 -5.90 9.04 16.94
CA PRO A 147 -5.81 9.86 18.16
C PRO A 147 -4.65 9.44 19.08
N GLU A 148 -3.98 8.33 18.75
CA GLU A 148 -3.08 7.62 19.66
C GLU A 148 -1.71 8.30 19.79
N VAL A 149 -1.18 8.27 21.00
CA VAL A 149 0.14 8.79 21.39
C VAL A 149 0.93 7.63 22.01
N PHE A 150 2.20 7.49 21.63
CA PHE A 150 3.02 6.35 22.04
C PHE A 150 4.40 6.79 22.55
N PRO A 151 5.01 6.04 23.48
CA PRO A 151 6.43 6.17 23.79
C PRO A 151 7.28 6.08 22.51
N TYR A 152 8.35 6.85 22.44
CA TYR A 152 9.22 7.00 21.27
C TYR A 152 9.52 5.71 20.52
N TYR A 153 10.04 4.69 21.21
CA TYR A 153 10.41 3.40 20.59
C TYR A 153 9.20 2.54 20.18
N SER A 154 8.06 2.68 20.86
CA SER A 154 6.86 1.91 20.59
C SER A 154 6.05 2.48 19.42
N LYS A 155 6.20 3.77 19.12
CA LYS A 155 5.49 4.46 18.03
C LYS A 155 5.67 3.79 16.67
N LEU A 156 6.91 3.43 16.28
CA LEU A 156 7.17 2.80 14.98
C LEU A 156 6.42 1.47 14.80
N LYS A 157 6.31 0.68 15.87
CA LYS A 157 5.56 -0.58 15.85
C LYS A 157 4.10 -0.31 15.55
N HIS A 158 3.48 0.66 16.24
CA HIS A 158 2.10 1.07 15.96
C HIS A 158 1.95 1.57 14.52
N GLU A 159 2.80 2.49 14.06
CA GLU A 159 2.66 3.10 12.73
C GLU A 159 2.73 2.08 11.58
N SER A 160 3.40 0.95 11.78
CA SER A 160 3.42 -0.14 10.80
C SER A 160 2.06 -0.83 10.63
N GLN A 161 1.22 -0.80 11.67
CA GLN A 161 -0.06 -1.51 11.80
C GLN A 161 -1.25 -0.55 12.03
N CYS A 162 -1.04 0.76 11.97
CA CYS A 162 -2.07 1.75 12.24
C CYS A 162 -3.20 1.66 11.20
N ASN A 163 -4.46 1.64 11.64
CA ASN A 163 -5.62 1.56 10.74
C ASN A 163 -5.75 2.81 9.85
N PHE A 164 -5.32 3.97 10.34
CA PHE A 164 -5.30 5.24 9.60
C PHE A 164 -4.11 5.38 8.65
N ARG A 165 -3.22 4.37 8.60
CA ARG A 165 -2.14 4.32 7.62
C ARG A 165 -2.75 4.26 6.21
N PRO A 166 -2.35 5.12 5.27
CA PRO A 166 -2.75 4.99 3.86
C PRO A 166 -2.34 3.65 3.24
N TYR A 167 -3.06 3.21 2.21
CA TYR A 167 -2.80 1.99 1.46
C TYR A 167 -1.93 2.29 0.25
N ASN A 168 -1.08 1.33 -0.15
CA ASN A 168 -0.39 1.41 -1.43
C ASN A 168 -1.34 0.93 -2.54
N CYS A 169 -1.15 1.44 -3.77
CA CYS A 169 -1.88 0.96 -4.94
C CYS A 169 -1.75 -0.57 -5.07
N PRO A 170 -2.87 -1.32 -5.16
CA PRO A 170 -2.83 -2.78 -5.23
C PRO A 170 -2.55 -3.33 -6.63
N TYR A 171 -2.34 -2.47 -7.65
CA TYR A 171 -2.11 -2.89 -9.03
C TYR A 171 -0.85 -3.77 -9.16
N ALA A 172 -0.99 -4.94 -9.79
CA ALA A 172 0.11 -5.91 -9.93
C ALA A 172 0.81 -5.88 -11.32
N GLY A 173 0.25 -5.13 -12.29
CA GLY A 173 0.79 -5.05 -13.65
C GLY A 173 2.03 -4.15 -13.77
N SER A 174 2.28 -3.25 -12.82
CA SER A 174 3.45 -2.37 -12.81
C SER A 174 3.80 -1.92 -11.39
N GLU A 175 5.04 -1.49 -11.17
CA GLU A 175 5.46 -0.90 -9.90
C GLU A 175 4.86 0.51 -9.74
N CYS A 176 3.69 0.60 -9.09
CA CYS A 176 3.01 1.84 -8.78
C CYS A 176 3.30 2.29 -7.34
N SER A 177 3.83 3.50 -7.16
CA SER A 177 4.19 4.07 -5.86
C SER A 177 3.09 4.94 -5.24
N VAL A 178 1.89 4.97 -5.84
CA VAL A 178 0.76 5.77 -5.36
C VAL A 178 0.25 5.23 -4.03
N VAL A 179 -0.04 6.14 -3.11
CA VAL A 179 -0.48 5.86 -1.74
C VAL A 179 -1.66 6.75 -1.40
N GLY A 180 -2.71 6.19 -0.80
CA GLY A 180 -3.90 6.95 -0.40
C GLY A 180 -4.93 6.12 0.37
N ASP A 181 -6.11 6.72 0.59
CA ASP A 181 -7.25 5.99 1.13
C ASP A 181 -7.94 5.13 0.06
N ILE A 182 -8.91 4.31 0.46
CA ILE A 182 -9.59 3.39 -0.46
C ILE A 182 -10.33 4.14 -1.58
N PRO A 183 -11.15 5.17 -1.32
CA PRO A 183 -11.83 5.93 -2.38
C PRO A 183 -10.85 6.52 -3.41
N PHE A 184 -9.75 7.11 -2.95
CA PHE A 184 -8.71 7.64 -3.83
C PHE A 184 -8.08 6.55 -4.69
N LEU A 185 -7.73 5.40 -4.08
CA LEU A 185 -7.13 4.28 -4.83
C LEU A 185 -8.10 3.67 -5.85
N VAL A 186 -9.39 3.60 -5.56
CA VAL A 186 -10.40 3.14 -6.53
C VAL A 186 -10.48 4.09 -7.73
N ALA A 187 -10.41 5.40 -7.52
CA ALA A 187 -10.34 6.37 -8.61
C ALA A 187 -9.04 6.21 -9.41
N HIS A 188 -7.90 6.17 -8.74
CA HIS A 188 -6.58 5.97 -9.34
C HIS A 188 -6.50 4.69 -10.22
N LEU A 189 -7.01 3.55 -9.73
CA LEU A 189 -7.01 2.30 -10.48
C LEU A 189 -7.83 2.40 -11.78
N ARG A 190 -8.95 3.14 -11.75
CA ARG A 190 -9.81 3.36 -12.91
C ARG A 190 -9.16 4.32 -13.92
N ASP A 191 -8.61 5.41 -13.41
CA ASP A 191 -8.23 6.55 -14.25
C ASP A 191 -6.81 6.40 -14.79
N ASP A 192 -5.88 5.88 -13.99
CA ASP A 192 -4.47 5.74 -14.37
C ASP A 192 -4.12 4.33 -14.87
N HIS A 193 -4.67 3.29 -14.23
CA HIS A 193 -4.40 1.89 -14.59
C HIS A 193 -5.47 1.27 -15.51
N LYS A 194 -6.54 2.01 -15.83
CA LYS A 194 -7.65 1.55 -16.69
C LYS A 194 -8.23 0.20 -16.26
N VAL A 195 -8.23 -0.08 -14.95
CA VAL A 195 -8.74 -1.34 -14.44
C VAL A 195 -10.27 -1.33 -14.52
N ASP A 196 -10.82 -2.38 -15.12
CA ASP A 196 -12.26 -2.60 -15.18
C ASP A 196 -12.86 -2.72 -13.77
N MET A 197 -13.87 -1.89 -13.51
CA MET A 197 -14.56 -1.85 -12.22
C MET A 197 -15.91 -2.56 -12.35
N HIS A 198 -16.10 -3.63 -11.59
CA HIS A 198 -17.37 -4.36 -11.58
C HIS A 198 -18.08 -4.30 -10.23
N SER A 199 -19.41 -4.19 -10.28
CA SER A 199 -20.29 -4.23 -9.12
C SER A 199 -20.96 -5.59 -9.06
N GLY A 200 -20.78 -6.31 -7.95
CA GLY A 200 -21.40 -7.62 -7.76
C GLY A 200 -20.65 -8.49 -6.76
N CYS A 201 -21.33 -9.54 -6.32
CA CYS A 201 -20.78 -10.56 -5.43
C CYS A 201 -20.47 -11.87 -6.18
N THR A 202 -20.71 -11.92 -7.49
CA THR A 202 -20.37 -13.04 -8.38
C THR A 202 -19.71 -12.49 -9.63
N PHE A 203 -18.73 -13.21 -10.16
CA PHE A 203 -18.04 -12.80 -11.36
C PHE A 203 -17.57 -13.99 -12.18
N ASN A 204 -17.37 -13.73 -13.47
CA ASN A 204 -16.91 -14.70 -14.45
C ASN A 204 -15.89 -14.02 -15.35
N HIS A 205 -14.60 -14.28 -15.11
CA HIS A 205 -13.54 -13.67 -15.88
C HIS A 205 -12.80 -14.70 -16.73
N ARG A 206 -12.58 -14.35 -17.99
CA ARG A 206 -11.94 -15.23 -18.98
C ARG A 206 -10.54 -14.71 -19.30
N TYR A 207 -9.53 -15.50 -18.93
CA TYR A 207 -8.14 -15.25 -19.28
C TYR A 207 -7.81 -15.97 -20.59
N VAL A 208 -7.50 -15.20 -21.63
CA VAL A 208 -7.13 -15.71 -22.95
C VAL A 208 -5.70 -15.27 -23.27
N LYS A 209 -4.82 -16.24 -23.56
CA LYS A 209 -3.45 -15.98 -24.02
C LYS A 209 -3.04 -16.96 -25.10
N SER A 210 -2.54 -16.43 -26.21
CA SER A 210 -2.03 -17.18 -27.36
C SER A 210 -0.85 -18.06 -26.96
N ASN A 211 0.10 -17.49 -26.20
CA ASN A 211 1.21 -18.22 -25.59
C ASN A 211 0.97 -18.43 -24.08
N PRO A 212 0.70 -19.66 -23.61
CA PRO A 212 0.48 -19.95 -22.20
C PRO A 212 1.71 -19.69 -21.30
N ARG A 213 2.89 -19.44 -21.88
CA ARG A 213 4.12 -19.14 -21.14
C ARG A 213 4.24 -17.64 -20.80
N GLU A 214 3.52 -16.76 -21.49
CA GLU A 214 3.61 -15.29 -21.38
C GLU A 214 2.39 -14.69 -20.67
N VAL A 215 1.97 -15.33 -19.58
CA VAL A 215 0.88 -14.78 -18.75
C VAL A 215 1.48 -13.74 -17.81
N GLU A 216 1.23 -12.48 -18.13
CA GLU A 216 1.53 -11.34 -17.26
C GLU A 216 0.59 -11.29 -16.05
N ASN A 217 0.98 -10.50 -15.05
CA ASN A 217 0.14 -10.24 -13.88
C ASN A 217 -1.11 -9.47 -14.30
N ALA A 218 -2.28 -10.06 -14.09
CA ALA A 218 -3.55 -9.40 -14.29
C ALA A 218 -4.17 -9.04 -12.93
N THR A 219 -4.58 -7.78 -12.78
CA THR A 219 -5.39 -7.32 -11.65
C THR A 219 -6.74 -6.86 -12.20
N TRP A 220 -7.81 -7.43 -11.64
CA TRP A 220 -9.18 -7.08 -11.99
C TRP A 220 -9.94 -6.63 -10.75
N MET A 221 -10.85 -5.66 -10.88
CA MET A 221 -11.49 -4.99 -9.74
C MET A 221 -12.99 -5.29 -9.61
N LEU A 222 -13.38 -5.63 -8.39
CA LEU A 222 -14.73 -5.98 -7.95
C LEU A 222 -15.13 -5.07 -6.78
N THR A 223 -15.56 -3.84 -7.06
CA THR A 223 -15.96 -2.80 -6.09
C THR A 223 -14.89 -2.50 -5.01
N TYR A 224 -14.71 -3.38 -4.04
CA TYR A 224 -13.73 -3.33 -2.95
C TYR A 224 -12.84 -4.58 -2.88
N PHE A 225 -12.80 -5.39 -3.95
CA PHE A 225 -11.99 -6.59 -4.02
C PHE A 225 -11.14 -6.57 -5.29
N CYS A 226 -9.91 -7.05 -5.18
CA CYS A 226 -8.98 -7.16 -6.28
C CYS A 226 -8.77 -8.65 -6.59
N LEU A 227 -9.33 -9.11 -7.71
CA LEU A 227 -9.01 -10.43 -8.26
C LEU A 227 -7.62 -10.34 -8.90
N HIS A 228 -6.74 -11.22 -8.46
CA HIS A 228 -5.40 -11.37 -9.02
C HIS A 228 -5.32 -12.67 -9.79
N PHE A 229 -4.69 -12.62 -10.94
CA PHE A 229 -4.29 -13.79 -11.70
C PHE A 229 -2.88 -13.58 -12.21
N GLU A 230 -1.99 -14.50 -11.85
CA GLU A 230 -0.59 -14.43 -12.28
C GLU A 230 -0.06 -15.83 -12.61
N ALA A 231 0.94 -15.89 -13.48
CA ALA A 231 1.74 -17.08 -13.68
C ALA A 231 3.08 -16.94 -12.97
N PHE A 232 3.52 -18.02 -12.33
CA PHE A 232 4.85 -18.09 -11.74
C PHE A 232 5.35 -19.53 -11.70
N GLN A 233 6.59 -19.68 -11.23
CA GLN A 233 7.25 -20.95 -11.13
C GLN A 233 7.18 -21.48 -9.68
N LEU A 234 6.52 -22.63 -9.50
CA LEU A 234 6.52 -23.37 -8.25
C LEU A 234 7.58 -24.48 -8.32
N GLY A 235 8.78 -24.18 -7.83
CA GLY A 235 9.95 -25.04 -8.00
C GLY A 235 10.37 -25.14 -9.47
N MET A 236 10.20 -26.31 -10.09
CA MET A 236 10.42 -26.52 -11.53
C MET A 236 9.11 -26.63 -12.34
N ALA A 237 7.96 -26.46 -11.69
CA ALA A 237 6.65 -26.54 -12.34
C ALA A 237 6.03 -25.15 -12.55
N PRO A 238 5.64 -24.81 -13.78
CA PRO A 238 4.91 -23.59 -14.05
C PRO A 238 3.45 -23.72 -13.62
N VAL A 239 2.97 -22.71 -12.90
CA VAL A 239 1.61 -22.67 -12.37
C VAL A 239 0.96 -21.32 -12.65
N TYR A 240 -0.37 -21.32 -12.68
CA TYR A 240 -1.18 -20.12 -12.54
C TYR A 240 -1.71 -20.06 -11.12
N MET A 241 -1.96 -18.86 -10.62
CA MET A 241 -2.60 -18.66 -9.33
C MET A 241 -3.64 -17.56 -9.41
N ALA A 242 -4.81 -17.86 -8.86
CA ALA A 242 -5.89 -16.90 -8.69
C ALA A 242 -6.19 -16.68 -7.21
N PHE A 243 -6.33 -15.44 -6.78
CA PHE A 243 -6.73 -15.11 -5.41
C PHE A 243 -7.41 -13.75 -5.34
N LEU A 244 -8.12 -13.50 -4.24
CA LEU A 244 -8.85 -12.27 -4.02
C LEU A 244 -8.22 -11.50 -2.84
N ARG A 245 -8.00 -10.20 -3.03
CA ARG A 245 -7.60 -9.29 -1.94
C ARG A 245 -8.72 -8.28 -1.65
N PHE A 246 -8.94 -7.94 -0.40
CA PHE A 246 -9.90 -6.93 0.06
C PHE A 246 -9.24 -5.56 0.19
N MET A 247 -9.87 -4.53 -0.39
CA MET A 247 -9.49 -3.12 -0.29
C MET A 247 -9.86 -2.54 1.07
N GLY A 248 -9.10 -2.90 2.09
CA GLY A 248 -9.26 -2.41 3.46
C GLY A 248 -8.33 -3.15 4.39
N ASP A 249 -8.61 -3.13 5.70
CA ASP A 249 -7.75 -3.79 6.68
C ASP A 249 -8.10 -5.29 6.88
N GLU A 250 -7.29 -5.99 7.67
CA GLU A 250 -7.46 -7.43 7.92
C GLU A 250 -8.70 -7.74 8.77
N ASN A 251 -9.10 -6.84 9.68
CA ASN A 251 -10.27 -7.06 10.54
C ASN A 251 -11.55 -6.95 9.71
N GLU A 252 -11.62 -5.98 8.81
CA GLU A 252 -12.72 -5.83 7.87
C GLU A 252 -12.79 -7.01 6.89
N ALA A 253 -11.63 -7.42 6.36
CA ALA A 253 -11.53 -8.53 5.41
C ALA A 253 -12.07 -9.86 5.98
N ARG A 254 -11.90 -10.11 7.29
CA ARG A 254 -12.42 -11.30 8.00
C ARG A 254 -13.93 -11.40 8.02
N ASN A 255 -14.66 -10.32 7.74
CA ASN A 255 -16.12 -10.37 7.63
C ASN A 255 -16.58 -10.94 6.29
N TYR A 256 -15.65 -11.24 5.37
CA TYR A 256 -15.96 -11.75 4.04
C TYR A 256 -15.33 -13.12 3.82
N SER A 257 -16.00 -13.90 2.99
CA SER A 257 -15.51 -15.15 2.44
C SER A 257 -15.69 -15.12 0.92
N TYR A 258 -14.84 -15.86 0.22
CA TYR A 258 -14.92 -15.98 -1.23
C TYR A 258 -14.65 -17.40 -1.69
N SER A 259 -15.19 -17.73 -2.86
CA SER A 259 -14.85 -18.93 -3.61
C SER A 259 -14.33 -18.56 -5.00
N LEU A 260 -13.34 -19.31 -5.47
CA LEU A 260 -12.87 -19.31 -6.86
C LEU A 260 -13.00 -20.71 -7.41
N GLU A 261 -13.53 -20.81 -8.62
CA GLU A 261 -13.73 -22.06 -9.34
C GLU A 261 -13.15 -21.95 -10.75
N VAL A 262 -12.43 -22.99 -11.16
CA VAL A 262 -12.04 -23.25 -12.55
C VAL A 262 -12.45 -24.65 -12.92
N GLY A 263 -12.90 -24.86 -14.15
CA GLY A 263 -13.37 -26.17 -14.58
C GLY A 263 -13.60 -26.29 -16.07
N GLY A 264 -13.74 -27.54 -16.51
CA GLY A 264 -13.95 -27.92 -17.90
C GLY A 264 -13.91 -29.44 -18.04
N ASN A 265 -14.53 -29.98 -19.10
CA ASN A 265 -14.49 -31.41 -19.43
C ASN A 265 -14.90 -32.34 -18.26
N GLY A 266 -15.96 -31.97 -17.53
CA GLY A 266 -16.50 -32.77 -16.42
C GLY A 266 -15.67 -32.75 -15.13
N ARG A 267 -14.64 -31.90 -15.03
CA ARG A 267 -13.84 -31.70 -13.81
C ARG A 267 -13.80 -30.24 -13.42
N LYS A 268 -13.66 -29.98 -12.12
CA LYS A 268 -13.47 -28.64 -11.58
C LYS A 268 -12.56 -28.63 -10.36
N MET A 269 -11.95 -27.48 -10.11
CA MET A 269 -11.19 -27.16 -8.90
C MET A 269 -11.82 -25.94 -8.24
N VAL A 270 -11.97 -25.99 -6.93
CA VAL A 270 -12.57 -24.92 -6.12
C VAL A 270 -11.61 -24.57 -4.99
N TRP A 271 -11.44 -23.27 -4.75
CA TRP A 271 -10.74 -22.70 -3.60
C TRP A 271 -11.70 -21.82 -2.84
N GLU A 272 -11.74 -21.96 -1.52
CA GLU A 272 -12.55 -21.14 -0.62
C GLU A 272 -11.71 -20.63 0.54
N GLY A 273 -11.97 -19.39 0.96
CA GLY A 273 -11.29 -18.80 2.10
C GLY A 273 -11.69 -17.36 2.36
N THR A 274 -10.96 -16.73 3.27
CA THR A 274 -11.09 -15.29 3.60
C THR A 274 -10.15 -14.49 2.69
N PRO A 275 -10.61 -13.39 2.07
CA PRO A 275 -9.73 -12.57 1.25
C PRO A 275 -8.65 -11.90 2.10
N ARG A 276 -7.42 -11.82 1.58
CA ARG A 276 -6.33 -11.09 2.24
C ARG A 276 -6.54 -9.58 2.11
N SER A 277 -6.16 -8.81 3.13
CA SER A 277 -6.13 -7.35 3.01
C SER A 277 -5.09 -6.89 1.97
N ILE A 278 -5.34 -5.78 1.26
CA ILE A 278 -4.33 -5.11 0.41
C ILE A 278 -3.14 -4.53 1.21
N ARG A 279 -3.17 -4.58 2.55
CA ARG A 279 -1.97 -4.39 3.39
C ARG A 279 -0.87 -5.39 3.03
N ASP A 280 -1.27 -6.60 2.60
CA ASP A 280 -0.37 -7.60 2.04
C ASP A 280 -0.23 -7.39 0.54
N SER A 281 1.01 -7.32 0.06
CA SER A 281 1.30 -7.24 -1.38
C SER A 281 0.88 -8.53 -2.09
N HIS A 282 0.56 -8.44 -3.39
CA HIS A 282 0.23 -9.64 -4.18
C HIS A 282 1.38 -10.67 -4.14
N ARG A 283 2.64 -10.20 -4.17
CA ARG A 283 3.83 -11.03 -4.01
C ARG A 283 3.84 -11.81 -2.68
N LYS A 284 3.48 -11.18 -1.56
CA LYS A 284 3.41 -11.85 -0.26
C LYS A 284 2.36 -12.97 -0.26
N VAL A 285 1.19 -12.74 -0.87
CA VAL A 285 0.13 -13.76 -1.01
C VAL A 285 0.61 -14.92 -1.88
N ARG A 286 1.18 -14.62 -3.05
CA ARG A 286 1.78 -15.60 -3.97
C ARG A 286 2.84 -16.46 -3.31
N ASP A 287 3.81 -15.85 -2.64
CA ASP A 287 4.95 -16.55 -2.03
C ASP A 287 4.50 -17.44 -0.86
N SER A 288 3.36 -17.13 -0.25
CA SER A 288 2.71 -17.97 0.77
C SER A 288 1.83 -19.07 0.19
N HIS A 289 1.61 -19.11 -1.13
CA HIS A 289 0.74 -20.06 -1.83
C HIS A 289 -0.73 -20.04 -1.36
N ASP A 290 -1.19 -18.88 -0.86
CA ASP A 290 -2.52 -18.70 -0.28
C ASP A 290 -3.55 -18.28 -1.35
N GLY A 291 -3.96 -19.24 -2.17
CA GLY A 291 -4.87 -19.02 -3.29
C GLY A 291 -5.05 -20.26 -4.17
N LEU A 292 -5.90 -20.15 -5.18
CA LEU A 292 -6.18 -21.21 -6.13
C LEU A 292 -4.99 -21.42 -7.08
N ILE A 293 -4.13 -22.38 -6.77
CA ILE A 293 -3.01 -22.77 -7.64
C ILE A 293 -3.48 -23.81 -8.67
N ILE A 294 -3.20 -23.51 -9.93
CA ILE A 294 -3.62 -24.31 -11.09
C ILE A 294 -2.37 -24.68 -11.87
N GLN A 295 -2.00 -25.96 -11.85
CA GLN A 295 -0.91 -26.45 -12.68
C GLN A 295 -1.21 -26.18 -14.16
N ARG A 296 -0.20 -25.80 -14.95
CA ARG A 296 -0.39 -25.47 -16.38
C ARG A 296 -1.13 -26.57 -17.14
N ASN A 297 -0.82 -27.84 -16.88
CA ASN A 297 -1.48 -28.96 -17.54
C ASN A 297 -2.99 -29.03 -17.26
N MET A 298 -3.41 -28.66 -16.05
CA MET A 298 -4.83 -28.58 -15.66
C MET A 298 -5.49 -27.34 -16.26
N ALA A 299 -4.82 -26.19 -16.25
CA ALA A 299 -5.34 -24.97 -16.90
C ALA A 299 -5.60 -25.17 -18.40
N LEU A 300 -4.67 -25.83 -19.11
CA LEU A 300 -4.85 -26.19 -20.52
C LEU A 300 -5.94 -27.25 -20.73
N PHE A 301 -6.10 -28.18 -19.78
CA PHE A 301 -7.21 -29.13 -19.82
C PHE A 301 -8.57 -28.43 -19.67
N PHE A 302 -8.68 -27.45 -18.77
CA PHE A 302 -9.90 -26.66 -18.59
C PHE A 302 -10.17 -25.68 -19.73
N SER A 303 -9.12 -25.23 -20.44
CA SER A 303 -9.24 -24.36 -21.61
C SER A 303 -9.91 -25.02 -22.81
N GLY A 304 -9.94 -26.37 -22.85
CA GLY A 304 -10.40 -27.14 -24.01
C GLY A 304 -9.48 -26.99 -25.22
N GLY A 305 -9.88 -27.55 -26.36
CA GLY A 305 -9.13 -27.44 -27.63
C GLY A 305 -7.85 -28.26 -27.69
N ASP A 306 -6.86 -27.78 -28.47
CA ASP A 306 -5.61 -28.48 -28.78
C ASP A 306 -4.48 -28.25 -27.75
N ARG A 307 -4.79 -27.60 -26.63
CA ARG A 307 -3.88 -27.31 -25.50
C ARG A 307 -2.70 -26.40 -25.87
N LYS A 308 -2.81 -25.61 -26.95
CA LYS A 308 -1.77 -24.63 -27.33
C LYS A 308 -2.05 -23.23 -26.81
N GLU A 309 -3.31 -22.88 -26.60
CA GLU A 309 -3.74 -21.58 -26.09
C GLU A 309 -4.34 -21.72 -24.69
N LEU A 310 -4.17 -20.70 -23.86
CA LEU A 310 -4.87 -20.59 -22.58
C LEU A 310 -6.22 -19.90 -22.81
N LYS A 311 -7.31 -20.55 -22.41
CA LYS A 311 -8.69 -20.01 -22.42
C LYS A 311 -9.38 -20.35 -21.10
N LEU A 312 -8.75 -19.91 -20.00
CA LEU A 312 -9.16 -20.28 -18.66
C LEU A 312 -10.27 -19.36 -18.15
N ARG A 313 -11.37 -19.96 -17.69
CA ARG A 313 -12.47 -19.24 -17.06
C ARG A 313 -12.36 -19.38 -15.55
N VAL A 314 -12.20 -18.25 -14.85
CA VAL A 314 -12.23 -18.17 -13.39
C VAL A 314 -13.56 -17.56 -12.98
N THR A 315 -14.38 -18.37 -12.32
CA THR A 315 -15.62 -17.89 -11.71
C THR A 315 -15.43 -17.72 -10.23
N GLY A 316 -16.03 -16.69 -9.64
CA GLY A 316 -15.96 -16.52 -8.20
C GLY A 316 -17.22 -15.95 -7.60
N ARG A 317 -17.35 -16.16 -6.30
CA ARG A 317 -18.40 -15.60 -5.46
C ARG A 317 -17.79 -15.03 -4.19
N ILE A 318 -18.36 -13.95 -3.69
CA ILE A 318 -18.00 -13.26 -2.46
C ILE A 318 -19.26 -13.17 -1.61
N TRP A 319 -19.15 -13.41 -0.31
CA TRP A 319 -20.26 -13.19 0.62
C TRP A 319 -19.73 -12.66 1.94
N LYS A 320 -20.60 -11.96 2.67
CA LYS A 320 -20.32 -11.49 4.02
C LYS A 320 -20.76 -12.58 5.00
N GLU A 321 -19.89 -12.97 5.91
CA GLU A 321 -20.24 -13.87 7.01
C GLU A 321 -21.20 -13.13 7.96
N GLN A 322 -22.33 -13.76 8.31
CA GLN A 322 -23.25 -13.17 9.28
C GLN A 322 -22.59 -13.19 10.66
N GLN A 323 -22.41 -12.01 11.28
CA GLN A 323 -22.12 -11.94 12.71
C GLN A 323 -23.34 -12.49 13.47
N ASN A 324 -23.09 -13.34 14.47
CA ASN A 324 -24.13 -13.95 15.31
C ASN A 324 -25.24 -12.93 15.68
N PRO A 325 -26.53 -13.32 15.61
CA PRO A 325 -27.66 -12.41 15.74
C PRO A 325 -27.85 -11.75 17.13
N ASP A 326 -26.95 -11.97 18.10
CA ASP A 326 -27.05 -11.37 19.44
C ASP A 326 -26.45 -9.95 19.56
N SER A 327 -25.89 -9.39 18.50
CA SER A 327 -25.39 -8.00 18.48
C SER A 327 -26.30 -7.14 17.61
N GLY A 328 -27.41 -6.68 18.20
CA GLY A 328 -28.39 -5.81 17.56
C GLY A 328 -27.79 -4.46 17.15
N ALA A 329 -27.40 -4.35 15.89
CA ALA A 329 -27.23 -3.07 15.19
C ALA A 329 -27.47 -3.29 13.69
N CYS A 330 -28.69 -3.03 13.23
CA CYS A 330 -28.98 -2.86 11.80
C CYS A 330 -28.44 -1.50 11.35
N ILE A 331 -27.63 -1.40 10.27
CA ILE A 331 -27.71 -0.42 9.14
C ILE A 331 -26.67 -0.82 8.01
N PRO A 332 -26.67 -0.22 6.79
CA PRO A 332 -27.55 -0.40 5.62
C PRO A 332 -26.92 -1.28 4.50
N ASN A 333 -27.75 -1.64 3.51
CA ASN A 333 -27.39 -2.38 2.29
C ASN A 333 -26.26 -1.70 1.48
N LEU A 334 -25.13 -2.40 1.34
CA LEU A 334 -24.04 -2.06 0.41
C LEU A 334 -24.26 -2.60 -1.02
N PHE A 335 -25.47 -3.08 -1.32
CA PHE A 335 -25.82 -3.67 -2.63
C PHE A 335 -27.17 -3.12 -3.12
N SER A 336 -27.27 -1.81 -3.32
CA SER A 336 -28.41 -1.19 -4.02
C SER A 336 -27.93 -0.16 -5.02
#